data_AF-A0AA41QXI4-F1
#
_entry.id   AF-A0AA41QXI4-F1
#
_cell.length_a   1.000
_cell.length_b   1.000
_cell.length_c   1.000
_cell.angle_alpha   90.00
_cell.angle_beta   90.00
_cell.angle_gamma   90.00
#
_symmetry.space_group_name_H-M   'P 1'
#
loop_
_entity.id
_entity.type
_entity.pdbx_description
1 polymer ?
#
loop_
_entity_poly.entity_id
_entity_poly.type
_entity_poly.pdbx_seq_one_letter_code
_entity_poly.pdbx_strand_id
1 'polypeptide(L)'
;MQQEIARAETTDGTGVAYASAGSGRPLVYVAGWLSHLELSWQLPEERAFYESLAADHRLIRYDRAGCGLSAPTSRPPSMDFELEQLAAVVATLGPEPFDLIGTSMGALVAVAWAAAHPDTVRRLVLYGGWASGAAVAPLGVREHVLGLIETHWGLGSDVLTDIFAPDAAATMRARFGRYQRACSTAVTARAMLALCYDLEVTGLLGQVRTPTLVVHRADDRAAPVAQATALAEGIAGARLVVLPGRSHLPYAGDAHELVVTVRRFLGARAPQRGPRTLTPRQSEVAALISEGCTNREIAVRLGIDERSAEGHVERIRLRFGFRSRAQVAAWYATHRDRTEPPK
;
A
#
# COMPACT_ATOMS: atom_id res chain seq x y z
N MET A 1 -2.26 15.59 10.10
CA MET A 1 -3.50 15.90 9.36
C MET A 1 -4.68 15.20 10.03
N GLN A 2 -5.88 15.80 10.05
CA GLN A 2 -7.12 15.12 10.49
C GLN A 2 -7.87 14.59 9.26
N GLN A 3 -8.69 13.55 9.45
CA GLN A 3 -9.62 13.06 8.44
C GLN A 3 -11.05 13.28 8.90
N GLU A 4 -11.94 13.55 7.96
CA GLU A 4 -13.38 13.68 8.18
C GLU A 4 -14.08 12.46 7.58
N ILE A 5 -14.94 11.81 8.36
CA ILE A 5 -15.67 10.61 7.93
C ILE A 5 -17.12 10.99 7.65
N ALA A 6 -17.61 10.54 6.51
CA ALA A 6 -18.99 10.71 6.05
C ALA A 6 -19.50 9.41 5.42
N ARG A 7 -20.75 9.43 4.97
CA ARG A 7 -21.40 8.28 4.30
C ARG A 7 -21.98 8.69 2.96
N ALA A 8 -21.91 7.77 2.01
CA ALA A 8 -22.64 7.80 0.75
C ALA A 8 -23.51 6.56 0.67
N GLU A 9 -24.53 6.58 -0.18
CA GLU A 9 -25.40 5.44 -0.41
C GLU A 9 -25.29 4.98 -1.87
N THR A 10 -25.19 3.68 -2.05
CA THR A 10 -25.29 3.01 -3.36
C THR A 10 -26.73 3.01 -3.83
N THR A 11 -26.97 2.59 -5.08
CA THR A 11 -28.33 2.58 -5.65
C THR A 11 -29.26 1.57 -4.97
N ASP A 12 -28.69 0.52 -4.38
CA ASP A 12 -29.41 -0.47 -3.56
C ASP A 12 -29.59 -0.06 -2.09
N GLY A 13 -29.13 1.13 -1.69
CA GLY A 13 -29.22 1.64 -0.33
C GLY A 13 -28.12 1.14 0.62
N THR A 14 -27.13 0.38 0.14
CA THR A 14 -25.97 0.02 0.96
C THR A 14 -25.16 1.27 1.32
N GLY A 15 -25.01 1.53 2.61
CA GLY A 15 -24.24 2.66 3.13
C GLY A 15 -22.72 2.43 3.07
N VAL A 16 -22.03 3.28 2.34
CA VAL A 16 -20.57 3.28 2.15
C VAL A 16 -19.96 4.42 2.95
N ALA A 17 -19.16 4.09 3.97
CA ALA A 17 -18.37 5.07 4.70
C ALA A 17 -17.17 5.52 3.86
N TYR A 18 -16.93 6.83 3.80
CA TYR A 18 -15.76 7.40 3.17
C TYR A 18 -15.10 8.44 4.07
N ALA A 19 -13.79 8.61 3.95
CA ALA A 19 -13.03 9.64 4.64
C ALA A 19 -12.40 10.60 3.64
N SER A 20 -12.34 11.86 4.02
CA SER A 20 -11.59 12.90 3.30
C SER A 20 -10.49 13.50 4.17
N ALA A 21 -9.34 13.78 3.58
CA ALA A 21 -8.22 14.43 4.26
C ALA A 21 -7.43 15.32 3.28
N GLY A 22 -6.90 16.43 3.79
CA GLY A 22 -6.17 17.41 2.97
C GLY A 22 -7.11 18.32 2.18
N SER A 23 -6.54 19.04 1.21
CA SER A 23 -7.24 20.04 0.40
C SER A 23 -6.63 20.11 -1.00
N GLY A 24 -7.36 20.71 -1.94
CA GLY A 24 -6.94 20.80 -3.33
C GLY A 24 -7.72 19.82 -4.22
N ARG A 25 -7.09 19.35 -5.29
CA ARG A 25 -7.78 18.50 -6.29
C ARG A 25 -8.20 17.16 -5.67
N PRO A 26 -9.40 16.63 -6.00
CA PRO A 26 -9.80 15.32 -5.51
C PRO A 26 -8.87 14.21 -6.00
N LEU A 27 -8.43 13.37 -5.06
CA LEU A 27 -7.64 12.17 -5.30
C LEU A 27 -8.35 11.00 -4.65
N VAL A 28 -8.97 10.15 -5.45
CA VAL A 28 -9.69 8.98 -4.98
C VAL A 28 -8.72 7.81 -4.87
N TYR A 29 -8.70 7.17 -3.72
CA TYR A 29 -7.86 6.02 -3.44
C TYR A 29 -8.72 4.78 -3.18
N VAL A 30 -8.65 3.84 -4.12
CA VAL A 30 -9.30 2.54 -4.04
C VAL A 30 -8.31 1.55 -3.43
N ALA A 31 -8.53 1.19 -2.17
CA ALA A 31 -7.68 0.28 -1.41
C ALA A 31 -7.67 -1.14 -1.99
N GLY A 32 -6.78 -2.00 -1.49
CA GLY A 32 -6.81 -3.44 -1.77
C GLY A 32 -8.02 -4.14 -1.15
N TRP A 33 -8.07 -5.47 -1.14
CA TRP A 33 -9.26 -6.28 -0.81
C TRP A 33 -10.01 -5.97 0.51
N LEU A 34 -9.33 -5.52 1.57
CA LEU A 34 -9.93 -5.15 2.86
C LEU A 34 -9.56 -3.71 3.25
N SER A 35 -10.47 -3.03 3.92
CA SER A 35 -10.35 -1.62 4.29
C SER A 35 -10.94 -1.32 5.66
N HIS A 36 -10.33 -0.41 6.40
CA HIS A 36 -10.95 0.20 7.58
C HIS A 36 -10.44 1.63 7.76
N LEU A 37 -11.31 2.63 7.63
CA LEU A 37 -10.92 4.05 7.58
C LEU A 37 -10.24 4.56 8.85
N GLU A 38 -10.73 4.18 10.02
CA GLU A 38 -10.14 4.57 11.31
C GLU A 38 -8.89 3.77 11.64
N LEU A 39 -8.93 2.43 11.54
CA LEU A 39 -7.80 1.60 11.94
C LEU A 39 -6.59 1.80 11.01
N SER A 40 -6.80 1.98 9.70
CA SER A 40 -5.72 2.32 8.76
C SER A 40 -5.05 3.66 9.14
N TRP A 41 -5.82 4.62 9.63
CA TRP A 41 -5.31 5.91 10.11
C TRP A 41 -4.52 5.81 11.42
N GLN A 42 -4.65 4.70 12.16
CA GLN A 42 -3.87 4.41 13.36
C GLN A 42 -2.57 3.65 13.05
N LEU A 43 -2.40 3.14 11.83
CA LEU A 43 -1.16 2.51 11.38
C LEU A 43 -0.17 3.63 10.95
N PRO A 44 0.97 3.82 11.63
CA PRO A 44 1.86 4.94 11.37
C PRO A 44 2.39 5.00 9.93
N GLU A 45 2.77 3.85 9.37
CA GLU A 45 3.34 3.74 8.03
C GLU A 45 2.29 4.07 6.96
N GLU A 46 1.09 3.52 7.11
CA GLU A 46 -0.02 3.73 6.18
C GLU A 46 -0.57 5.17 6.30
N ARG A 47 -0.72 5.70 7.52
CA ARG A 47 -1.07 7.10 7.74
C ARG A 47 -0.04 8.04 7.09
N ALA A 48 1.25 7.80 7.28
CA ALA A 48 2.29 8.65 6.67
C ALA A 48 2.23 8.62 5.14
N PHE A 49 1.89 7.47 4.56
CA PHE A 49 1.63 7.33 3.13
C PHE A 49 0.42 8.16 2.69
N TYR A 50 -0.72 8.06 3.39
CA TYR A 50 -1.91 8.85 3.08
C TYR A 50 -1.70 10.36 3.27
N GLU A 51 -1.07 10.78 4.37
CA GLU A 51 -0.72 12.19 4.61
C GLU A 51 0.20 12.72 3.50
N SER A 52 1.11 11.88 2.99
CA SER A 52 1.95 12.26 1.84
C SER A 52 1.15 12.41 0.55
N LEU A 53 0.12 11.61 0.29
CA LEU A 53 -0.76 11.78 -0.87
C LEU A 53 -1.64 13.04 -0.75
N ALA A 54 -2.19 13.26 0.44
CA ALA A 54 -3.09 14.35 0.79
C ALA A 54 -2.40 15.73 0.91
N ALA A 55 -1.07 15.80 0.85
CA ALA A 55 -0.35 17.07 1.04
C ALA A 55 -0.72 18.17 0.02
N ASP A 56 -1.06 17.79 -1.22
CA ASP A 56 -1.50 18.71 -2.30
C ASP A 56 -2.85 18.29 -2.93
N HIS A 57 -3.53 17.34 -2.30
CA HIS A 57 -4.79 16.78 -2.79
C HIS A 57 -5.80 16.67 -1.66
N ARG A 58 -7.08 16.75 -2.00
CA ARG A 58 -8.14 16.23 -1.15
C ARG A 58 -8.20 14.73 -1.37
N LEU A 59 -7.54 13.96 -0.50
CA LEU A 59 -7.53 12.50 -0.54
C LEU A 59 -8.88 11.96 -0.08
N ILE A 60 -9.49 11.08 -0.88
CA ILE A 60 -10.76 10.42 -0.61
C ILE A 60 -10.51 8.92 -0.56
N ARG A 61 -10.91 8.29 0.54
CA ARG A 61 -10.81 6.85 0.77
C ARG A 61 -12.17 6.34 1.20
N TYR A 62 -12.48 5.08 0.96
CA TYR A 62 -13.72 4.50 1.44
C TYR A 62 -13.53 3.07 1.92
N ASP A 63 -14.43 2.66 2.81
CA ASP A 63 -14.53 1.27 3.22
C ASP A 63 -15.47 0.52 2.29
N ARG A 64 -15.07 -0.67 1.84
CA ARG A 64 -15.97 -1.56 1.08
C ARG A 64 -17.14 -2.02 1.95
N ALA A 65 -18.26 -2.33 1.32
CA ALA A 65 -19.38 -2.97 1.97
C ALA A 65 -18.93 -4.25 2.68
N GLY A 66 -19.38 -4.43 3.92
CA GLY A 66 -18.92 -5.50 4.81
C GLY A 66 -17.52 -5.29 5.41
N CYS A 67 -16.85 -4.18 5.13
CA CYS A 67 -15.57 -3.81 5.72
C CYS A 67 -15.66 -2.53 6.55
N GLY A 68 -14.87 -2.46 7.62
CA GLY A 68 -14.64 -1.26 8.41
C GLY A 68 -15.93 -0.59 8.88
N LEU A 69 -16.13 0.67 8.49
CA LEU A 69 -17.27 1.48 8.90
C LEU A 69 -18.48 1.42 7.94
N SER A 70 -18.34 0.72 6.81
CA SER A 70 -19.41 0.54 5.83
C SER A 70 -20.37 -0.56 6.26
N ALA A 71 -21.62 -0.47 5.81
CA ALA A 71 -22.66 -1.42 6.19
C ALA A 71 -22.32 -2.85 5.70
N PRO A 72 -22.63 -3.89 6.47
CA PRO A 72 -22.68 -5.25 5.95
C PRO A 72 -23.70 -5.36 4.82
N THR A 73 -23.45 -6.28 3.89
CA THR A 73 -24.39 -6.57 2.79
C THR A 73 -24.45 -8.07 2.56
N SER A 74 -25.63 -8.54 2.13
CA SER A 74 -25.84 -9.91 1.67
C SER A 74 -25.56 -10.08 0.17
N ARG A 75 -25.35 -8.96 -0.55
CA ARG A 75 -25.00 -8.99 -1.97
C ARG A 75 -23.59 -9.56 -2.14
N PRO A 76 -23.40 -10.58 -2.99
CA PRO A 76 -22.07 -11.10 -3.28
C PRO A 76 -21.14 -10.01 -3.85
N PRO A 77 -19.85 -9.98 -3.47
CA PRO A 77 -18.87 -9.10 -4.10
C PRO A 77 -18.77 -9.38 -5.61
N SER A 78 -18.75 -8.31 -6.42
CA SER A 78 -18.56 -8.38 -7.87
C SER A 78 -17.93 -7.08 -8.38
N MET A 79 -17.40 -7.07 -9.61
CA MET A 79 -16.90 -5.84 -10.23
C MET A 79 -18.00 -4.76 -10.28
N ASP A 80 -19.22 -5.13 -10.69
CA ASP A 80 -20.34 -4.19 -10.77
C ASP A 80 -20.65 -3.54 -9.42
N PHE A 81 -20.60 -4.33 -8.34
CA PHE A 81 -20.85 -3.80 -7.01
C PHE A 81 -19.68 -2.96 -6.48
N GLU A 82 -18.44 -3.28 -6.83
CA GLU A 82 -17.29 -2.41 -6.54
C GLU A 82 -17.39 -1.06 -7.27
N LEU A 83 -17.82 -1.07 -8.54
CA LEU A 83 -18.05 0.15 -9.32
C LEU A 83 -19.22 0.97 -8.78
N GLU A 84 -20.29 0.33 -8.30
CA GLU A 84 -21.42 1.02 -7.68
C GLU A 84 -21.03 1.74 -6.37
N GLN A 85 -20.22 1.07 -5.53
CA GLN A 85 -19.67 1.69 -4.32
C GLN A 85 -18.75 2.88 -4.65
N LEU A 86 -17.89 2.73 -5.67
CA LEU A 86 -17.05 3.82 -6.15
C LEU A 86 -17.90 4.98 -6.69
N ALA A 87 -18.95 4.69 -7.47
CA ALA A 87 -19.88 5.69 -7.99
C ALA A 87 -20.53 6.52 -6.87
N ALA A 88 -21.01 5.85 -5.81
CA ALA A 88 -21.61 6.51 -4.66
C ALA A 88 -20.63 7.50 -4.00
N VAL A 89 -19.35 7.11 -3.87
CA VAL A 89 -18.32 7.95 -3.26
C VAL A 89 -17.93 9.11 -4.19
N VAL A 90 -17.71 8.86 -5.48
CA VAL A 90 -17.26 9.90 -6.41
C VAL A 90 -18.35 10.93 -6.73
N ALA A 91 -19.63 10.57 -6.60
CA ALA A 91 -20.75 11.51 -6.71
C ALA A 91 -20.66 12.66 -5.69
N THR A 92 -19.91 12.48 -4.59
CA THR A 92 -19.70 13.52 -3.56
C THR A 92 -18.63 14.56 -3.93
N LEU A 93 -17.88 14.36 -5.03
CA LEU A 93 -16.71 15.17 -5.39
C LEU A 93 -17.05 16.35 -6.31
N GLY A 94 -18.27 16.37 -6.86
CA GLY A 94 -18.69 17.31 -7.90
C GLY A 94 -18.39 16.81 -9.32
N PRO A 95 -18.66 17.63 -10.34
CA PRO A 95 -18.61 17.22 -11.75
C PRO A 95 -17.19 17.23 -12.37
N GLU A 96 -16.22 17.82 -11.69
CA GLU A 96 -14.85 17.98 -12.20
C GLU A 96 -14.10 16.63 -12.19
N PRO A 97 -13.25 16.34 -13.20
CA PRO A 97 -12.44 15.13 -13.21
C PRO A 97 -11.48 15.05 -12.01
N PHE A 98 -11.29 13.84 -11.48
CA PHE A 98 -10.44 13.57 -10.32
C PHE A 98 -9.24 12.70 -10.68
N ASP A 99 -8.24 12.65 -9.80
CA ASP A 99 -7.16 11.66 -9.90
C ASP A 99 -7.56 10.37 -9.20
N LEU A 100 -7.19 9.23 -9.78
CA LEU A 100 -7.57 7.91 -9.26
C LEU A 100 -6.34 7.05 -9.00
N ILE A 101 -6.23 6.52 -7.80
CA ILE A 101 -5.24 5.51 -7.42
C ILE A 101 -5.97 4.22 -7.07
N GLY A 102 -5.63 3.14 -7.75
CA GLY A 102 -6.05 1.79 -7.39
C GLY A 102 -4.86 0.97 -6.90
N THR A 103 -5.02 0.30 -5.76
CA THR A 103 -3.98 -0.57 -5.18
C THR A 103 -4.46 -2.00 -5.06
N SER A 104 -3.63 -2.98 -5.44
CA SER A 104 -3.99 -4.41 -5.38
C SER A 104 -5.30 -4.66 -6.15
N MET A 105 -6.30 -5.31 -5.53
CA MET A 105 -7.65 -5.47 -6.09
C MET A 105 -8.26 -4.15 -6.59
N GLY A 106 -8.01 -3.04 -5.87
CA GLY A 106 -8.48 -1.71 -6.25
C GLY A 106 -7.91 -1.20 -7.57
N ALA A 107 -6.78 -1.74 -8.04
CA ALA A 107 -6.25 -1.42 -9.36
C ALA A 107 -7.18 -1.90 -10.49
N LEU A 108 -7.79 -3.08 -10.34
CA LEU A 108 -8.72 -3.62 -11.34
C LEU A 108 -10.02 -2.80 -11.35
N VAL A 109 -10.53 -2.44 -10.18
CA VAL A 109 -11.69 -1.56 -10.05
C VAL A 109 -11.40 -0.20 -10.69
N ALA A 110 -10.20 0.35 -10.49
CA ALA A 110 -9.81 1.63 -11.09
C ALA A 110 -9.65 1.55 -12.63
N VAL A 111 -9.14 0.44 -13.16
CA VAL A 111 -9.12 0.17 -14.61
C VAL A 111 -10.53 0.12 -15.17
N ALA A 112 -11.42 -0.67 -14.56
CA ALA A 112 -12.80 -0.81 -15.00
C ALA A 112 -13.54 0.54 -14.95
N TRP A 113 -13.32 1.33 -13.89
CA TRP A 113 -13.87 2.68 -13.80
C TRP A 113 -13.38 3.59 -14.91
N ALA A 114 -12.06 3.65 -15.14
CA ALA A 114 -11.48 4.53 -16.16
C ALA A 114 -11.86 4.11 -17.60
N ALA A 115 -12.09 2.82 -17.85
CA ALA A 115 -12.61 2.31 -19.11
C ALA A 115 -14.08 2.74 -19.33
N ALA A 116 -14.92 2.61 -18.29
CA ALA A 116 -16.35 2.93 -18.37
C ALA A 116 -16.65 4.44 -18.33
N HIS A 117 -15.79 5.24 -17.66
CA HIS A 117 -16.00 6.66 -17.41
C HIS A 117 -14.76 7.50 -17.79
N PRO A 118 -14.31 7.47 -19.06
CA PRO A 118 -13.02 8.02 -19.48
C PRO A 118 -12.85 9.52 -19.20
N ASP A 119 -13.95 10.27 -19.16
CA ASP A 119 -13.94 11.72 -18.94
C ASP A 119 -13.87 12.12 -17.45
N THR A 120 -14.03 11.15 -16.53
CA THR A 120 -14.05 11.43 -15.08
C THR A 120 -12.68 11.35 -14.42
N VAL A 121 -11.70 10.69 -15.07
CA VAL A 121 -10.38 10.44 -14.48
C VAL A 121 -9.30 11.25 -15.22
N ARG A 122 -8.63 12.14 -14.48
CA ARG A 122 -7.55 13.00 -14.99
C ARG A 122 -6.23 12.25 -15.15
N ARG A 123 -5.83 11.50 -14.11
CA ARG A 123 -4.64 10.64 -14.09
C ARG A 123 -4.95 9.37 -13.30
N LEU A 124 -4.52 8.24 -13.82
CA LEU A 124 -4.70 6.93 -13.23
C LEU A 124 -3.37 6.37 -12.72
N VAL A 125 -3.34 5.91 -11.47
CA VAL A 125 -2.19 5.22 -10.88
C VAL A 125 -2.62 3.83 -10.43
N LEU A 126 -1.93 2.81 -10.92
CA LEU A 126 -2.16 1.42 -10.56
C LEU A 126 -0.93 0.91 -9.79
N TYR A 127 -1.11 0.47 -8.54
CA TYR A 127 -0.02 -0.09 -7.75
C TYR A 127 -0.31 -1.52 -7.32
N GLY A 128 0.62 -2.44 -7.56
CA GLY A 128 0.46 -3.83 -7.12
C GLY A 128 -0.72 -4.55 -7.80
N GLY A 129 -1.21 -4.02 -8.92
CA GLY A 129 -2.39 -4.54 -9.61
C GLY A 129 -2.09 -5.73 -10.51
N TRP A 130 -3.14 -6.37 -11.01
CA TRP A 130 -3.05 -7.44 -12.01
C TRP A 130 -4.09 -7.30 -13.10
N ALA A 131 -3.86 -7.92 -14.27
CA ALA A 131 -4.83 -7.96 -15.36
C ALA A 131 -5.79 -9.15 -15.22
N SER A 132 -5.31 -10.29 -14.69
CA SER A 132 -6.10 -11.50 -14.48
C SER A 132 -5.85 -12.11 -13.10
N GLY A 133 -6.90 -12.19 -12.28
CA GLY A 133 -6.85 -12.76 -10.93
C GLY A 133 -6.45 -14.24 -10.91
N ALA A 134 -6.81 -14.97 -11.96
CA ALA A 134 -6.46 -16.39 -12.11
C ALA A 134 -4.95 -16.61 -12.26
N ALA A 135 -4.21 -15.60 -12.72
CA ALA A 135 -2.77 -15.63 -12.90
C ALA A 135 -1.98 -15.19 -11.65
N VAL A 136 -2.66 -14.73 -10.59
CA VAL A 136 -2.05 -14.32 -9.33
C VAL A 136 -1.42 -15.51 -8.60
N ALA A 137 -2.12 -16.65 -8.58
CA ALA A 137 -1.63 -17.88 -7.97
C ALA A 137 -2.25 -19.13 -8.63
N PRO A 138 -1.56 -20.30 -8.62
CA PRO A 138 -2.14 -21.56 -9.08
C PRO A 138 -3.46 -21.91 -8.37
N LEU A 139 -4.39 -22.56 -9.06
CA LEU A 139 -5.73 -22.89 -8.52
C LEU A 139 -5.67 -23.59 -7.15
N GLY A 140 -4.81 -24.62 -7.02
CA GLY A 140 -4.65 -25.32 -5.75
C GLY A 140 -4.21 -24.38 -4.61
N VAL A 141 -3.28 -23.46 -4.85
CA VAL A 141 -2.86 -22.48 -3.82
C VAL A 141 -4.02 -21.57 -3.44
N ARG A 142 -4.80 -21.10 -4.41
CA ARG A 142 -5.99 -20.25 -4.18
C ARG A 142 -7.01 -20.96 -3.28
N GLU A 143 -7.37 -22.20 -3.61
CA GLU A 143 -8.31 -23.01 -2.84
C GLU A 143 -7.84 -23.24 -1.40
N HIS A 144 -6.56 -23.56 -1.20
CA HIS A 144 -6.00 -23.77 0.15
C HIS A 144 -6.05 -22.50 1.00
N VAL A 145 -5.69 -21.34 0.43
CA VAL A 145 -5.75 -20.07 1.17
C VAL A 145 -7.19 -19.70 1.50
N LEU A 146 -8.13 -19.86 0.57
CA LEU A 146 -9.56 -19.63 0.82
C LEU A 146 -10.11 -20.55 1.91
N GLY A 147 -9.79 -21.84 1.86
CA GLY A 147 -10.19 -22.81 2.88
C GLY A 147 -9.60 -22.51 4.25
N LEU A 148 -8.37 -21.98 4.30
CA LEU A 148 -7.75 -21.56 5.56
C LEU A 148 -8.44 -20.33 6.17
N ILE A 149 -8.86 -19.36 5.36
CA ILE A 149 -9.65 -18.21 5.82
C ILE A 149 -10.99 -18.69 6.40
N GLU A 150 -11.66 -19.57 5.66
CA GLU A 150 -12.96 -20.13 6.03
C GLU A 150 -12.90 -20.91 7.34
N THR A 151 -11.89 -21.77 7.49
CA THR A 151 -11.76 -22.65 8.65
C THR A 151 -11.14 -21.95 9.85
N HIS A 152 -10.18 -21.05 9.62
CA HIS A 152 -9.41 -20.40 10.68
C HIS A 152 -8.88 -19.02 10.26
N TRP A 153 -9.74 -18.00 10.30
CA TRP A 153 -9.38 -16.65 9.86
C TRP A 153 -8.14 -16.05 10.54
N GLY A 154 -7.87 -16.40 11.80
CA GLY A 154 -6.61 -16.13 12.50
C GLY A 154 -5.37 -16.50 11.66
N LEU A 155 -5.17 -17.80 11.44
CA LEU A 155 -4.08 -18.34 10.63
C LEU A 155 -4.12 -17.85 9.19
N GLY A 156 -5.31 -17.74 8.58
CA GLY A 156 -5.46 -17.20 7.22
C GLY A 156 -4.89 -15.79 7.10
N SER A 157 -5.24 -14.90 8.04
CA SER A 157 -4.74 -13.52 8.06
C SER A 157 -3.24 -13.43 8.33
N ASP A 158 -2.66 -14.35 9.11
CA ASP A 158 -1.22 -14.40 9.38
C ASP A 158 -0.44 -14.87 8.13
N VAL A 159 -0.93 -15.90 7.44
CA VAL A 159 -0.35 -16.36 6.16
C VAL A 159 -0.38 -15.25 5.10
N LEU A 160 -1.52 -14.55 4.96
CA LEU A 160 -1.62 -13.42 4.04
C LEU A 160 -0.72 -12.25 4.43
N THR A 161 -0.56 -11.99 5.72
CA THR A 161 0.39 -10.97 6.21
C THR A 161 1.81 -11.28 5.76
N ASP A 162 2.23 -12.55 5.85
CA ASP A 162 3.57 -12.98 5.45
C ASP A 162 3.79 -12.90 3.94
N ILE A 163 2.73 -13.06 3.16
CA ILE A 163 2.76 -12.85 1.70
C ILE A 163 2.84 -11.35 1.39
N PHE A 164 2.03 -10.51 2.02
CA PHE A 164 1.94 -9.08 1.68
C PHE A 164 3.12 -8.25 2.22
N ALA A 165 3.68 -8.64 3.37
CA ALA A 165 4.69 -7.87 4.09
C ALA A 165 5.85 -8.76 4.58
N PRO A 166 6.52 -9.51 3.69
CA PRO A 166 7.50 -10.55 4.06
C PRO A 166 8.70 -10.00 4.83
N ASP A 167 9.12 -8.78 4.52
CA ASP A 167 10.30 -8.15 5.13
C ASP A 167 9.91 -7.10 6.19
N ALA A 168 8.63 -7.02 6.58
CA ALA A 168 8.19 -6.10 7.62
C ALA A 168 8.54 -6.64 9.02
N ALA A 169 8.83 -5.71 9.93
CA ALA A 169 9.11 -6.04 11.33
C ALA A 169 7.94 -6.86 11.94
N ALA A 170 8.27 -7.82 12.80
CA ALA A 170 7.28 -8.71 13.42
C ALA A 170 6.14 -7.95 14.12
N THR A 171 6.43 -6.80 14.72
CA THR A 171 5.43 -5.93 15.35
C THR A 171 4.46 -5.31 14.34
N MET A 172 4.95 -4.92 13.16
CA MET A 172 4.12 -4.41 12.06
C MET A 172 3.25 -5.53 11.49
N ARG A 173 3.85 -6.71 11.23
CA ARG A 173 3.09 -7.90 10.79
C ARG A 173 1.99 -8.28 11.76
N ALA A 174 2.28 -8.37 13.06
CA ALA A 174 1.28 -8.68 14.08
C ALA A 174 0.16 -7.64 14.15
N ARG A 175 0.47 -6.34 13.95
CA ARG A 175 -0.52 -5.28 13.88
C ARG A 175 -1.38 -5.39 12.62
N PHE A 176 -0.77 -5.69 11.48
CA PHE A 176 -1.45 -5.85 10.21
C PHE A 176 -2.37 -7.10 10.18
N GLY A 177 -1.93 -8.22 10.75
CA GLY A 177 -2.79 -9.39 10.94
C GLY A 177 -4.04 -9.09 11.78
N ARG A 178 -3.87 -8.35 12.90
CA ARG A 178 -5.02 -7.86 13.69
C ARG A 178 -5.90 -6.88 12.92
N TYR A 179 -5.30 -5.97 12.16
CA TYR A 179 -6.02 -5.03 11.30
C TYR A 179 -6.92 -5.77 10.30
N GLN A 180 -6.40 -6.76 9.57
CA GLN A 180 -7.19 -7.53 8.61
C GLN A 180 -8.41 -8.20 9.24
N ARG A 181 -8.25 -8.77 10.44
CA ARG A 181 -9.36 -9.40 11.18
C ARG A 181 -10.36 -8.40 11.74
N ALA A 182 -9.93 -7.19 12.03
CA ALA A 182 -10.80 -6.11 12.48
C ALA A 182 -11.51 -5.41 11.31
N CYS A 183 -10.96 -5.46 10.10
CA CYS A 183 -11.64 -4.94 8.92
C CYS A 183 -12.93 -5.69 8.62
N SER A 184 -12.96 -7.01 8.81
CA SER A 184 -14.07 -7.83 8.30
C SER A 184 -14.14 -9.23 8.93
N THR A 185 -15.32 -9.85 8.83
CA THR A 185 -15.55 -11.25 9.18
C THR A 185 -14.82 -12.22 8.24
N ALA A 186 -14.67 -13.47 8.68
CA ALA A 186 -14.08 -14.55 7.86
C ALA A 186 -14.87 -14.80 6.56
N VAL A 187 -16.20 -14.76 6.62
CA VAL A 187 -17.10 -14.98 5.48
C VAL A 187 -16.86 -13.93 4.41
N THR A 188 -16.87 -12.65 4.79
CA THR A 188 -16.65 -11.54 3.88
C THR A 188 -15.19 -11.50 3.38
N ALA A 189 -14.21 -11.77 4.24
CA ALA A 189 -12.81 -11.84 3.81
C ALA A 189 -12.60 -12.95 2.76
N ARG A 190 -13.14 -14.15 2.99
CA ARG A 190 -13.12 -15.25 2.01
C ARG A 190 -13.75 -14.83 0.69
N ALA A 191 -14.92 -14.20 0.72
CA ALA A 191 -15.62 -13.74 -0.48
C ALA A 191 -14.82 -12.67 -1.25
N MET A 192 -14.19 -11.71 -0.54
CA MET A 192 -13.34 -10.69 -1.15
C MET A 192 -12.06 -11.27 -1.75
N LEU A 193 -11.43 -12.25 -1.12
CA LEU A 193 -10.25 -12.90 -1.71
C LEU A 193 -10.63 -13.77 -2.92
N ALA A 194 -11.78 -14.44 -2.88
CA ALA A 194 -12.29 -15.17 -4.03
C ALA A 194 -12.50 -14.21 -5.21
N LEU A 195 -13.12 -13.05 -4.96
CA LEU A 195 -13.26 -11.99 -5.95
C LEU A 195 -11.91 -11.56 -6.52
N CYS A 196 -10.86 -11.37 -5.70
CA CYS A 196 -9.51 -11.03 -6.20
C CYS A 196 -9.02 -12.01 -7.27
N TYR A 197 -9.31 -13.31 -7.11
CA TYR A 197 -8.91 -14.35 -8.06
C TYR A 197 -9.82 -14.45 -9.28
N ASP A 198 -11.07 -14.01 -9.18
CA ASP A 198 -12.07 -14.06 -10.26
C ASP A 198 -12.03 -12.81 -11.15
N LEU A 199 -11.59 -11.66 -10.62
CA LEU A 199 -11.54 -10.42 -11.39
C LEU A 199 -10.56 -10.50 -12.56
N GLU A 200 -10.99 -9.94 -13.69
CA GLU A 200 -10.30 -9.96 -14.97
C GLU A 200 -10.60 -8.63 -15.69
N VAL A 201 -9.56 -7.96 -16.21
CA VAL A 201 -9.70 -6.65 -16.87
C VAL A 201 -8.92 -6.55 -18.19
N THR A 202 -8.33 -7.64 -18.70
CA THR A 202 -7.56 -7.64 -19.95
C THR A 202 -8.39 -7.10 -21.11
N GLY A 203 -9.68 -7.47 -21.19
CA GLY A 203 -10.61 -6.98 -22.20
C GLY A 203 -10.95 -5.48 -22.10
N LEU A 204 -10.63 -4.85 -20.97
CA LEU A 204 -10.91 -3.43 -20.71
C LEU A 204 -9.68 -2.53 -20.95
N LEU A 205 -8.47 -3.08 -20.96
CA LEU A 205 -7.23 -2.28 -20.97
C LEU A 205 -7.14 -1.33 -22.15
N GLY A 206 -7.50 -1.80 -23.36
CA GLY A 206 -7.49 -0.98 -24.57
C GLY A 206 -8.55 0.13 -24.61
N GLN A 207 -9.50 0.12 -23.67
CA GLN A 207 -10.54 1.14 -23.54
C GLN A 207 -10.11 2.30 -22.63
N VAL A 208 -9.08 2.10 -21.80
CA VAL A 208 -8.56 3.14 -20.90
C VAL A 208 -7.79 4.19 -21.70
N ARG A 209 -8.32 5.42 -21.75
CA ARG A 209 -7.73 6.57 -22.45
C ARG A 209 -6.96 7.52 -21.53
N THR A 210 -7.10 7.34 -20.22
CA THR A 210 -6.50 8.20 -19.21
C THR A 210 -4.98 8.01 -19.16
N PRO A 211 -4.18 9.09 -19.02
CA PRO A 211 -2.77 8.96 -18.71
C PRO A 211 -2.56 8.07 -17.49
N THR A 212 -1.82 6.98 -17.67
CA THR A 212 -1.72 5.90 -16.67
C THR A 212 -0.28 5.65 -16.24
N LEU A 213 -0.07 5.54 -14.93
CA LEU A 213 1.16 5.08 -14.32
C LEU A 213 0.90 3.72 -13.65
N VAL A 214 1.65 2.70 -14.06
CA VAL A 214 1.69 1.42 -13.37
C VAL A 214 2.95 1.38 -12.52
N VAL A 215 2.82 1.10 -11.23
CA VAL A 215 3.96 0.96 -10.32
C VAL A 215 3.90 -0.41 -9.66
N HIS A 216 5.02 -1.13 -9.65
CA HIS A 216 5.07 -2.47 -9.07
C HIS A 216 6.38 -2.71 -8.32
N ARG A 217 6.39 -3.65 -7.38
CA ARG A 217 7.62 -4.13 -6.76
C ARG A 217 8.17 -5.32 -7.54
N ALA A 218 9.47 -5.31 -7.85
CA ALA A 218 10.11 -6.31 -8.70
C ALA A 218 9.84 -7.75 -8.24
N ASP A 219 9.87 -7.97 -6.93
CA ASP A 219 9.76 -9.27 -6.29
C ASP A 219 8.50 -9.38 -5.42
N ASP A 220 7.43 -8.65 -5.78
CA ASP A 220 6.14 -8.70 -5.08
C ASP A 220 5.66 -10.15 -4.93
N ARG A 221 5.46 -10.58 -3.68
CA ARG A 221 5.07 -11.96 -3.36
C ARG A 221 3.59 -12.24 -3.52
N ALA A 222 2.75 -11.21 -3.61
CA ALA A 222 1.31 -11.34 -3.71
C ALA A 222 0.83 -11.28 -5.16
N ALA A 223 1.45 -10.44 -5.99
CA ALA A 223 1.06 -10.26 -7.39
C ALA A 223 2.31 -10.30 -8.30
N PRO A 224 2.42 -11.24 -9.25
CA PRO A 224 3.58 -11.32 -10.14
C PRO A 224 3.79 -10.04 -10.97
N VAL A 225 5.04 -9.59 -11.11
CA VAL A 225 5.36 -8.38 -11.92
C VAL A 225 4.91 -8.49 -13.37
N ALA A 226 4.83 -9.71 -13.93
CA ALA A 226 4.30 -9.96 -15.27
C ALA A 226 2.86 -9.44 -15.44
N GLN A 227 2.06 -9.42 -14.36
CA GLN A 227 0.71 -8.86 -14.40
C GLN A 227 0.71 -7.33 -14.49
N ALA A 228 1.67 -6.65 -13.85
CA ALA A 228 1.86 -5.21 -14.02
C ALA A 228 2.37 -4.86 -15.43
N THR A 229 3.22 -5.71 -16.01
CA THR A 229 3.61 -5.60 -17.43
C THR A 229 2.39 -5.71 -18.34
N ALA A 230 1.53 -6.72 -18.13
CA ALA A 230 0.31 -6.88 -18.92
C ALA A 230 -0.63 -5.67 -18.82
N LEU A 231 -0.79 -5.09 -17.62
CA LEU A 231 -1.55 -3.84 -17.45
C LEU A 231 -0.94 -2.68 -18.25
N ALA A 232 0.38 -2.49 -18.19
CA ALA A 232 1.06 -1.39 -18.87
C ALA A 232 1.08 -1.54 -20.39
N GLU A 233 1.21 -2.78 -20.89
CA GLU A 233 1.19 -3.07 -22.33
C GLU A 233 -0.23 -2.96 -22.91
N GLY A 234 -1.25 -3.33 -22.14
CA GLY A 234 -2.65 -3.27 -22.58
C GLY A 234 -3.24 -1.86 -22.57
N ILE A 235 -2.70 -0.93 -21.77
CA ILE A 235 -3.19 0.45 -21.68
C ILE A 235 -2.32 1.38 -22.53
N ALA A 236 -2.93 1.99 -23.54
CA ALA A 236 -2.21 2.87 -24.46
C ALA A 236 -1.53 4.05 -23.74
N GLY A 237 -0.21 4.16 -23.91
CA GLY A 237 0.59 5.23 -23.31
C GLY A 237 0.82 5.09 -21.80
N ALA A 238 0.50 3.94 -21.20
CA ALA A 238 0.83 3.70 -19.79
C ALA A 238 2.34 3.60 -19.59
N ARG A 239 2.82 4.13 -18.46
CA ARG A 239 4.22 4.01 -18.04
C ARG A 239 4.34 3.00 -16.90
N LEU A 240 5.14 1.96 -17.09
CA LEU A 240 5.53 1.04 -16.02
C LEU A 240 6.76 1.56 -15.26
N VAL A 241 6.70 1.57 -13.94
CA VAL A 241 7.83 1.79 -13.04
C VAL A 241 7.94 0.60 -12.09
N VAL A 242 9.02 -0.17 -12.24
CA VAL A 242 9.32 -1.28 -11.33
C VAL A 242 10.30 -0.80 -10.27
N LEU A 243 9.88 -0.84 -9.01
CA LEU A 243 10.68 -0.48 -7.86
C LEU A 243 11.28 -1.74 -7.20
N PRO A 244 12.47 -1.66 -6.59
CA PRO A 244 13.00 -2.77 -5.81
C PRO A 244 12.12 -3.06 -4.60
N GLY A 245 12.09 -4.33 -4.18
CA GLY A 245 11.41 -4.80 -2.97
C GLY A 245 10.46 -5.96 -3.23
N ARG A 246 9.98 -6.54 -2.13
CA ARG A 246 9.15 -7.76 -2.13
C ARG A 246 7.76 -7.57 -1.53
N SER A 247 7.51 -6.42 -0.90
CA SER A 247 6.26 -6.16 -0.19
C SER A 247 5.17 -5.69 -1.14
N HIS A 248 3.99 -6.29 -0.99
CA HIS A 248 2.80 -5.88 -1.69
C HIS A 248 2.18 -4.60 -1.11
N LEU A 249 2.45 -4.26 0.17
CA LEU A 249 1.88 -3.07 0.79
C LEU A 249 2.63 -1.80 0.33
N PRO A 250 1.94 -0.76 -0.18
CA PRO A 250 2.60 0.43 -0.73
C PRO A 250 3.41 1.22 0.32
N TYR A 251 2.99 1.13 1.58
CA TYR A 251 3.61 1.80 2.72
C TYR A 251 4.69 0.96 3.44
N ALA A 252 4.97 -0.25 2.97
CA ALA A 252 6.06 -1.09 3.51
C ALA A 252 7.30 -1.06 2.59
N GLY A 253 8.48 -1.24 3.18
CA GLY A 253 9.76 -1.10 2.47
C GLY A 253 10.10 0.36 2.13
N ASP A 254 10.65 0.63 0.94
CA ASP A 254 10.95 2.00 0.48
C ASP A 254 9.67 2.69 -0.04
N ALA A 255 8.78 3.06 0.88
CA ALA A 255 7.57 3.81 0.57
C ALA A 255 7.87 5.22 0.01
N HIS A 256 9.04 5.79 0.31
CA HIS A 256 9.40 7.12 -0.14
C HIS A 256 9.54 7.19 -1.66
N GLU A 257 10.25 6.24 -2.26
CA GLU A 257 10.44 6.22 -3.72
C GLU A 257 9.10 6.05 -4.47
N LEU A 258 8.20 5.23 -3.90
CA LEU A 258 6.83 5.09 -4.41
C LEU A 258 6.09 6.44 -4.36
N VAL A 259 6.07 7.09 -3.20
CA VAL A 259 5.38 8.37 -3.01
C VAL A 259 5.94 9.46 -3.93
N VAL A 260 7.26 9.53 -4.11
CA VAL A 260 7.89 10.47 -5.05
C VAL A 260 7.45 10.21 -6.48
N THR A 261 7.46 8.95 -6.90
CA THR A 261 7.07 8.52 -8.25
C THR A 261 5.61 8.89 -8.53
N VAL A 262 4.71 8.54 -7.60
CA VAL A 262 3.27 8.83 -7.70
C VAL A 262 3.02 10.33 -7.71
N ARG A 263 3.58 11.09 -6.77
CA ARG A 263 3.33 12.55 -6.69
C ARG A 263 3.84 13.30 -7.91
N ARG A 264 5.01 12.94 -8.44
CA ARG A 264 5.52 13.53 -9.69
C ARG A 264 4.56 13.28 -10.85
N PHE A 265 4.04 12.07 -10.98
CA PHE A 265 3.09 11.75 -12.03
C PHE A 265 1.78 12.52 -11.87
N LEU A 266 1.26 12.66 -10.64
CA LEU A 266 0.07 13.45 -10.35
C LEU A 266 0.26 14.96 -10.59
N GLY A 267 1.50 15.42 -10.82
CA GLY A 267 1.84 16.84 -10.98
C GLY A 267 1.93 17.60 -9.65
N ALA A 268 2.13 16.87 -8.55
CA ALA A 268 2.29 17.41 -7.20
C ALA A 268 3.77 17.49 -6.81
N ARG A 269 4.08 18.29 -5.79
CA ARG A 269 5.46 18.49 -5.33
C ARG A 269 5.96 17.18 -4.71
N ALA A 270 7.04 16.62 -5.25
CA ALA A 270 7.67 15.45 -4.62
C ALA A 270 8.12 15.82 -3.19
N PRO A 271 7.87 14.97 -2.18
CA PRO A 271 8.43 15.20 -0.86
C PRO A 271 9.94 15.17 -0.99
N GLN A 272 10.61 16.16 -0.40
CA GLN A 272 12.05 16.06 -0.24
C GLN A 272 12.31 14.91 0.74
N ARG A 273 13.31 14.06 0.46
CA ARG A 273 13.88 13.26 1.55
C ARG A 273 14.29 14.27 2.61
N GLY A 274 13.68 14.20 3.79
CA GLY A 274 14.23 14.89 4.96
C GLY A 274 15.71 14.51 5.08
N PRO A 275 16.55 15.35 5.72
CA PRO A 275 17.95 15.01 5.90
C PRO A 275 18.00 13.59 6.46
N ARG A 276 18.82 12.72 5.83
CA ARG A 276 18.98 11.32 6.20
C ARG A 276 19.70 11.27 7.55
N THR A 277 19.06 11.73 8.61
CA THR A 277 19.62 11.83 9.95
C THR A 277 19.24 10.60 10.72
N LEU A 278 20.26 9.95 11.25
CA LEU A 278 20.09 8.95 12.28
C LEU A 278 19.52 9.64 13.52
N THR A 279 18.62 8.97 14.24
CA THR A 279 18.33 9.38 15.62
C THR A 279 19.61 9.26 16.46
N PRO A 280 19.71 9.89 17.64
CA PRO A 280 20.89 9.76 18.50
C PRO A 280 21.30 8.28 18.71
N ARG A 281 20.30 7.44 19.03
CA ARG A 281 20.52 5.99 19.21
C ARG A 281 20.95 5.27 17.92
N GLN A 282 20.38 5.64 16.78
CA GLN A 282 20.80 5.06 15.50
C GLN A 282 22.21 5.53 15.11
N SER A 283 22.61 6.74 15.50
CA SER A 283 23.95 7.29 15.29
C SER A 283 24.98 6.51 16.08
N GLU A 284 24.71 6.23 17.37
CA GLU A 284 25.55 5.36 18.21
C GLU A 284 25.73 3.97 17.59
N VAL A 285 24.63 3.33 17.15
CA VAL A 285 24.71 2.00 16.53
C VAL A 285 25.46 2.04 15.20
N ALA A 286 25.23 3.04 14.35
CA ALA A 286 25.94 3.18 13.08
C ALA A 286 27.44 3.47 13.27
N ALA A 287 27.81 4.23 14.31
CA ALA A 287 29.20 4.45 14.70
C ALA A 287 29.89 3.12 15.05
N LEU A 288 29.27 2.32 15.92
CA LEU A 288 29.81 1.02 16.31
C LEU A 288 29.88 0.03 15.14
N ILE A 289 28.91 0.07 14.21
CA ILE A 289 28.99 -0.71 12.96
C ILE A 289 30.19 -0.26 12.11
N SER A 290 30.48 1.04 12.04
CA SER A 290 31.63 1.60 11.30
C SER A 290 32.99 1.25 11.91
N GLU A 291 33.03 0.97 13.22
CA GLU A 291 34.19 0.43 13.92
C GLU A 291 34.35 -1.10 13.75
N GLY A 292 33.42 -1.76 13.05
CA GLY A 292 33.46 -3.20 12.82
C GLY A 292 32.81 -4.05 13.92
N CYS A 293 32.17 -3.45 14.94
CA CYS A 293 31.58 -4.18 16.06
C CYS A 293 30.44 -5.13 15.63
N THR A 294 30.47 -6.37 16.08
CA THR A 294 29.38 -7.35 16.00
C THR A 294 28.14 -6.91 16.78
N ASN A 295 26.97 -7.52 16.53
CA ASN A 295 25.75 -7.21 17.28
C ASN A 295 25.93 -7.44 18.79
N ARG A 296 26.67 -8.48 19.17
CA ARG A 296 27.05 -8.76 20.55
C ARG A 296 27.89 -7.65 21.18
N GLU A 297 28.88 -7.14 20.47
CA GLU A 297 29.73 -6.04 20.96
C GLU A 297 28.95 -4.72 21.05
N ILE A 298 28.07 -4.46 20.09
CA ILE A 298 27.15 -3.31 20.12
C ILE A 298 26.25 -3.40 21.35
N ALA A 299 25.69 -4.58 21.62
CA ALA A 299 24.84 -4.83 22.77
C ALA A 299 25.55 -4.53 24.10
N VAL A 300 26.78 -5.05 24.26
CA VAL A 300 27.61 -4.80 25.44
C VAL A 300 27.90 -3.31 25.61
N ARG A 301 28.34 -2.61 24.54
CA ARG A 301 28.70 -1.19 24.62
C ARG A 301 27.51 -0.27 24.90
N LEU A 302 26.32 -0.68 24.46
CA LEU A 302 25.11 0.13 24.55
C LEU A 302 24.19 -0.28 25.73
N GLY A 303 24.59 -1.27 26.53
CA GLY A 303 23.82 -1.75 27.68
C GLY A 303 22.47 -2.36 27.31
N ILE A 304 22.38 -3.03 26.16
CA ILE A 304 21.16 -3.68 25.64
C ILE A 304 21.42 -5.15 25.35
N ASP A 305 20.37 -5.92 25.08
CA ASP A 305 20.52 -7.30 24.62
C ASP A 305 20.90 -7.39 23.12
N GLU A 306 21.49 -8.51 22.73
CA GLU A 306 21.97 -8.75 21.36
C GLU A 306 20.86 -8.68 20.30
N ARG A 307 19.66 -9.16 20.63
CA ARG A 307 18.50 -9.11 19.72
C ARG A 307 18.02 -7.67 19.53
N SER A 308 18.08 -6.83 20.57
CA SER A 308 17.83 -5.39 20.45
C SER A 308 18.87 -4.70 19.59
N ALA A 309 20.17 -5.04 19.73
CA ALA A 309 21.22 -4.50 18.86
C ALA A 309 21.00 -4.89 17.39
N GLU A 310 20.71 -6.16 17.12
CA GLU A 310 20.34 -6.65 15.79
C GLU A 310 19.14 -5.88 15.21
N GLY A 311 18.08 -5.70 16.00
CA GLY A 311 16.90 -4.95 15.58
C GLY A 311 17.17 -3.47 15.30
N HIS A 312 18.17 -2.85 15.94
CA HIS A 312 18.62 -1.50 15.59
C HIS A 312 19.38 -1.48 14.26
N VAL A 313 20.30 -2.42 14.03
CA VAL A 313 21.03 -2.55 12.76
C VAL A 313 20.06 -2.74 11.60
N GLU A 314 19.07 -3.62 11.76
CA GLU A 314 18.05 -3.89 10.76
C GLU A 314 17.18 -2.67 10.48
N ARG A 315 16.73 -1.95 11.52
CA ARG A 315 15.97 -0.70 11.35
C ARG A 315 16.75 0.37 10.59
N ILE A 316 18.05 0.53 10.86
CA ILE A 316 18.90 1.46 10.10
C ILE A 316 18.95 1.01 8.64
N ARG A 317 19.21 -0.29 8.39
CA ARG A 317 19.27 -0.84 7.04
C ARG A 317 17.99 -0.63 6.26
N LEU A 318 16.84 -0.99 6.84
CA LEU A 318 15.53 -0.86 6.21
C LEU A 318 15.19 0.61 5.96
N ARG A 319 15.34 1.48 6.98
CA ARG A 319 15.02 2.92 6.87
C ARG A 319 15.88 3.62 5.80
N PHE A 320 17.11 3.17 5.60
CA PHE A 320 18.06 3.78 4.67
C PHE A 320 18.25 2.98 3.36
N GLY A 321 17.52 1.87 3.18
CA GLY A 321 17.64 1.01 2.00
C GLY A 321 19.01 0.33 1.84
N PHE A 322 19.73 0.10 2.93
CA PHE A 322 21.03 -0.57 2.91
C PHE A 322 20.86 -2.10 2.86
N ARG A 323 21.44 -2.71 1.84
CA ARG A 323 21.45 -4.16 1.61
C ARG A 323 22.44 -4.89 2.52
N SER A 324 23.40 -4.21 3.13
CA SER A 324 24.37 -4.83 4.05
C SER A 324 24.76 -3.92 5.21
N ARG A 325 25.30 -4.51 6.28
CA ARG A 325 25.90 -3.75 7.40
C ARG A 325 27.09 -2.90 6.93
N ALA A 326 27.84 -3.36 5.94
CA ALA A 326 28.97 -2.62 5.37
C ALA A 326 28.52 -1.32 4.71
N GLN A 327 27.31 -1.29 4.11
CA GLN A 327 26.73 -0.06 3.57
C GLN A 327 26.33 0.92 4.67
N VAL A 328 25.90 0.45 5.85
CA VAL A 328 25.67 1.31 7.02
C VAL A 328 26.98 1.96 7.46
N ALA A 329 28.05 1.17 7.60
CA ALA A 329 29.39 1.65 7.97
C ALA A 329 29.91 2.70 6.99
N ALA A 330 29.90 2.40 5.70
CA ALA A 330 30.38 3.29 4.64
C ALA A 330 29.59 4.61 4.58
N TRP A 331 28.26 4.52 4.76
CA TRP A 331 27.43 5.72 4.79
C TRP A 331 27.71 6.58 6.03
N TYR A 332 27.85 5.97 7.21
CA TYR A 332 28.14 6.72 8.44
C TYR A 332 29.51 7.43 8.37
N ALA A 333 30.54 6.73 7.90
CA ALA A 333 31.89 7.28 7.77
C ALA A 333 31.95 8.50 6.83
N THR A 334 31.15 8.51 5.76
CA THR A 334 31.09 9.63 4.79
C THR A 334 30.25 10.81 5.26
N HIS A 335 29.46 10.66 6.32
CA HIS A 335 28.51 11.68 6.80
C HIS A 335 28.84 12.22 8.20
N ARG A 336 29.90 11.72 8.86
CA ARG A 336 30.34 12.10 10.20
C ARG A 336 30.72 13.58 10.31
N ASP A 337 31.27 14.16 9.23
CA ASP A 337 31.75 15.55 9.19
C ASP A 337 30.64 16.60 9.01
N ARG A 338 29.37 16.19 8.86
CA ARG A 338 28.23 17.12 8.70
C ARG A 338 27.35 17.25 9.95
N THR A 339 27.71 16.57 11.04
CA THR A 339 26.89 16.51 12.27
C THR A 339 27.54 17.12 13.51
N GLU A 340 28.79 17.61 13.43
CA GLU A 340 29.39 18.44 14.49
C GLU A 340 29.11 19.93 14.21
N PRO A 341 28.61 20.71 15.20
CA PRO A 341 28.58 22.16 15.06
C PRO A 341 30.03 22.71 15.04
N PRO A 342 30.29 23.84 14.35
CA PRO A 342 31.61 24.46 14.40
C PRO A 342 31.93 24.85 15.85
N LYS A 343 33.20 24.60 16.25
CA LYS A 343 33.73 24.87 17.59
C LYS A 343 33.53 26.29 18.07
#